data_AF-A0A329R961-F1
#
_entry.id   AF-A0A329R961-F1
#
_cell.length_a   1.000
_cell.length_b   1.000
_cell.length_c   1.000
_cell.angle_alpha   90.00
_cell.angle_beta   90.00
_cell.angle_gamma   90.00
#
_symmetry.space_group_name_H-M   'P 1'
#
loop_
_entity.id
_entity.type
_entity.pdbx_description
1 polymer ?
#
loop_
_entity_poly.entity_id
_entity_poly.type
_entity_poly.pdbx_seq_one_letter_code
_entity_poly.pdbx_strand_id
1 'polypeptide(L)' 'MEEWIENVWAPDIQGPNVLVLDSLKTHKMECIRTRLVANAHTSVVYVPPGVTGLAQPMDIAVMKAFKDRL' A
#
# COMPACT_ATOMS: atom_id res chain seq x y z
N MET A 1 8.06 6.61 1.77
CA MET A 1 6.82 6.43 0.99
C MET A 1 6.94 7.11 -0.37
N GLU A 2 7.24 8.42 -0.43
CA GLU A 2 7.45 9.13 -1.70
C GLU A 2 8.51 8.46 -2.58
N GLU A 3 9.70 8.25 -2.01
CA GLU A 3 10.80 7.54 -2.69
C GLU A 3 10.42 6.12 -3.14
N TRP A 4 9.63 5.39 -2.34
CA TRP A 4 9.15 4.05 -2.70
C TRP A 4 8.17 4.11 -3.88
N ILE A 5 7.29 5.11 -3.92
CA ILE A 5 6.39 5.31 -5.06
C ILE A 5 7.19 5.58 -6.33
N GLU A 6 8.19 6.46 -6.24
CA GLU A 6 8.97 6.91 -7.38
C GLU A 6 9.91 5.82 -7.92
N ASN A 7 10.55 5.06 -7.04
CA ASN A 7 11.59 4.10 -7.42
C ASN A 7 11.12 2.65 -7.52
N VAL A 8 9.97 2.29 -6.92
CA VAL A 8 9.49 0.90 -6.87
C VAL A 8 8.12 0.76 -7.48
N TRP A 9 7.13 1.55 -7.04
CA TRP A 9 5.77 1.37 -7.50
C TRP A 9 5.58 1.85 -8.94
N ALA A 10 5.79 3.14 -9.19
CA ALA A 10 5.47 3.78 -10.46
C ALA A 10 6.18 3.18 -11.69
N PRO A 11 7.47 2.77 -11.62
CA PRO A 11 8.15 2.18 -12.78
C PRO A 11 7.52 0.89 -13.31
N ASP A 12 6.89 0.11 -12.42
CA ASP A 12 6.31 -1.20 -12.77
C ASP A 12 4.83 -1.11 -13.19
N ILE A 13 4.20 0.06 -13.05
CA ILE A 13 2.81 0.26 -13.43
C ILE A 13 2.68 0.55 -14.94
N GLN A 14 1.96 -0.31 -15.65
CA GLN A 14 1.67 -0.15 -17.08
C GLN A 14 0.22 0.25 -17.39
N GLY A 15 -0.60 0.52 -16.37
CA GLY A 15 -2.02 0.87 -16.55
C GLY A 15 -2.77 1.03 -15.22
N PRO A 16 -4.12 1.11 -15.27
CA PRO A 16 -4.94 1.23 -14.07
C PRO A 16 -4.66 0.10 -13.09
N ASN A 17 -4.39 0.46 -11.84
CA ASN A 17 -4.06 -0.51 -10.80
C ASN A 17 -4.75 -0.14 -9.48
N VAL A 18 -4.74 -1.08 -8.54
CA VAL A 18 -5.26 -0.91 -7.20
C VAL A 18 -4.17 -1.22 -6.18
N LEU A 19 -3.88 -0.25 -5.32
CA LEU A 19 -2.95 -0.40 -4.20
C LEU A 19 -3.74 -0.45 -2.88
N VAL A 20 -3.58 -1.55 -2.14
CA VAL A 20 -4.19 -1.73 -0.82
C VAL A 20 -3.18 -1.41 0.26
N LEU A 21 -3.44 -0.36 1.04
CA LEU A 21 -2.58 0.10 2.14
C LEU A 21 -3.27 -0.03 3.48
N ASP A 22 -2.50 -0.12 4.56
CA ASP A 22 -3.04 0.04 5.90
C ASP A 22 -3.42 1.52 6.17
N SER A 23 -4.07 1.76 7.29
CA SER A 23 -4.58 3.08 7.66
C SER A 23 -3.53 4.01 8.29
N LEU A 24 -2.23 3.76 8.11
CA LEU A 24 -1.16 4.59 8.65
C LEU A 24 -1.29 6.05 8.16
N LYS A 25 -1.09 7.03 9.05
CA LYS A 25 -1.27 8.46 8.74
C LYS A 25 -0.47 8.90 7.51
N THR A 26 0.77 8.45 7.40
CA THR A 26 1.66 8.80 6.27
C THR A 26 1.10 8.32 4.93
N HIS A 27 0.41 7.18 4.88
CA HIS A 27 -0.21 6.68 3.65
C HIS A 27 -1.41 7.51 3.20
N LYS A 28 -2.07 8.22 4.12
CA LYS A 28 -3.25 9.04 3.88
C LYS A 28 -2.94 10.51 3.61
N MET A 29 -1.67 10.92 3.63
CA MET A 29 -1.27 12.29 3.34
C MET A 29 -1.61 12.66 1.89
N GLU A 30 -2.01 13.91 1.68
CA GLU A 30 -2.41 14.40 0.35
C GLU A 30 -1.28 14.27 -0.68
N CYS A 31 -0.03 14.56 -0.30
CA CYS A 31 1.12 14.42 -1.19
C CYS A 31 1.31 12.97 -1.69
N ILE A 32 1.01 11.98 -0.85
CA ILE A 32 1.07 10.55 -1.21
C ILE A 32 -0.09 10.20 -2.14
N ARG A 33 -1.30 10.65 -1.81
CA ARG A 33 -2.48 10.41 -2.64
C ARG A 33 -2.31 11.02 -4.04
N THR A 34 -1.80 12.23 -4.14
CA THR A 34 -1.53 12.89 -5.42
C THR A 34 -0.55 12.09 -6.27
N ARG A 35 0.58 11.65 -5.69
CA ARG A 35 1.55 10.83 -6.42
C ARG A 35 0.96 9.50 -6.91
N LEU A 36 0.20 8.80 -6.08
CA LEU A 36 -0.39 7.50 -6.46
C LEU A 36 -1.50 7.68 -7.52
N VAL A 37 -2.48 8.54 -7.24
CA VAL A 37 -3.69 8.64 -8.07
C VAL A 37 -3.43 9.45 -9.33
N ALA A 38 -2.84 10.65 -9.20
CA ALA A 38 -2.68 11.56 -10.33
C ALA A 38 -1.48 11.17 -11.21
N ASN A 39 -0.38 10.70 -10.61
CA ASN A 39 0.86 10.49 -11.35
C ASN A 39 1.14 9.02 -11.71
N ALA A 40 0.51 8.06 -11.01
CA ALA A 40 0.80 6.63 -11.19
C ALA A 40 -0.45 5.78 -11.51
N HIS A 41 -1.56 6.38 -11.97
CA HIS A 41 -2.79 5.68 -12.36
C HIS A 41 -3.31 4.65 -11.32
N THR A 42 -3.06 4.92 -10.04
CA THR A 42 -3.28 3.99 -8.93
C THR A 42 -4.50 4.38 -8.12
N SER A 43 -5.49 3.50 -8.04
CA SER A 43 -6.57 3.63 -7.07
C SER A 43 -6.10 3.12 -5.70
N VAL A 44 -6.34 3.87 -4.63
CA VAL A 44 -5.89 3.49 -3.29
C VAL A 44 -7.06 3.02 -2.44
N VAL A 45 -6.94 1.83 -1.86
CA VAL A 45 -7.89 1.27 -0.89
C VAL A 45 -7.21 1.17 0.47
N TYR A 46 -7.85 1.68 1.51
CA TYR A 46 -7.32 1.60 2.87
C TYR A 46 -8.01 0.50 3.67
N VAL A 47 -7.21 -0.39 4.24
CA VAL A 47 -7.70 -1.37 5.22
C VAL A 47 -8.16 -0.62 6.48
N PRO A 48 -9.33 -0.95 7.05
CA PRO A 48 -9.78 -0.32 8.28
C PRO A 48 -8.76 -0.47 9.42
N PRO A 49 -8.66 0.50 10.33
CA PRO A 49 -7.77 0.37 11.49
C PRO A 49 -8.11 -0.86 12.33
N GLY A 50 -7.09 -1.53 12.88
CA GLY A 50 -7.27 -2.65 13.81
C GLY A 50 -7.58 -4.01 13.18
N VAL A 51 -7.74 -4.10 11.85
CA VAL A 51 -8.04 -5.37 11.16
C VAL A 51 -6.98 -5.81 10.15
N THR A 52 -5.79 -5.21 10.16
CA THR A 52 -4.72 -5.58 9.20
C THR A 52 -4.31 -7.04 9.33
N GLY A 53 -4.15 -7.54 10.55
CA GLY A 53 -3.88 -8.96 10.83
C GLY A 53 -5.00 -9.94 10.47
N LEU A 54 -6.14 -9.45 9.99
CA LEU A 54 -7.28 -10.26 9.52
C LEU A 54 -7.56 -10.07 8.02
N ALA A 55 -7.42 -8.84 7.53
CA ALA A 55 -7.92 -8.43 6.21
C ALA A 55 -6.83 -7.91 5.27
N GLN A 56 -5.61 -7.63 5.74
CA GLN A 56 -4.53 -7.17 4.87
C GLN A 56 -3.78 -8.38 4.31
N PRO A 57 -3.80 -8.63 2.97
CA PRO A 57 -3.20 -9.83 2.37
C PRO A 57 -1.73 -10.02 2.73
N MET A 58 -0.97 -8.92 2.75
CA MET A 58 0.44 -8.95 3.13
C MET A 58 0.65 -9.45 4.55
N ASP A 59 -0.20 -9.06 5.51
CA ASP A 59 -0.06 -9.46 6.91
C ASP A 59 -0.45 -10.93 7.14
N ILE A 60 -1.54 -11.38 6.50
CA ILE A 60 -2.12 -12.71 6.75
C ILE A 60 -1.40 -13.82 5.97
N ALA A 61 -0.91 -13.54 4.77
CA ALA A 61 -0.38 -14.56 3.87
C ALA A 61 1.15 -14.52 3.81
N VAL A 62 1.74 -13.35 3.56
CA VAL A 62 3.18 -13.22 3.33
C VAL A 62 3.92 -13.09 4.67
N MET A 63 3.60 -12.05 5.44
CA MET A 63 4.29 -11.73 6.68
C MET A 63 4.03 -12.73 7.80
N LYS A 64 2.90 -13.45 7.76
CA LYS A 64 2.57 -14.47 8.76
C LYS A 64 3.68 -15.51 8.92
N ALA A 65 4.19 -16.04 7.81
CA ALA A 65 5.25 -17.05 7.84
C ALA A 65 6.57 -16.54 8.47
N PHE A 66 6.83 -15.23 8.40
CA PHE A 66 7.97 -14.61 9.06
C PHE A 66 7.70 -14.37 10.55
N LYS A 67 6.51 -13.88 10.89
CA LYS A 67 6.09 -13.60 12.28
C LYS A 67 6.01 -14.87 13.12
N ASP A 68 5.52 -15.98 12.56
CA ASP A 68 5.40 -17.27 13.27
C ASP A 68 6.76 -17.94 13.55
N ARG A 69 7.87 -17.42 12.99
CA ARG A 69 9.24 -17.92 13.21
C ARG A 69 10.04 -17.07 14.21
N LEU A 70 9.45 -15.99 14.72
CA LEU A 70 10.00 -15.16 15.79
C LEU A 70 9.52 -15.67 17.15
#